data_AF-A0AAN6K0Y7-F1
#
_entry.id   AF-A0AAN6K0Y7-F1
#
_cell.length_a   1.000
_cell.length_b   1.000
_cell.length_c   1.000
_cell.angle_alpha   90.00
_cell.angle_beta   90.00
_cell.angle_gamma   90.00
#
_symmetry.space_group_name_H-M   'P 1'
#
loop_
_entity.id
_entity.type
_entity.pdbx_description
1 polymer ?
#
loop_
_entity_poly.entity_id
_entity_poly.type
_entity_poly.pdbx_seq_one_letter_code
_entity_poly.pdbx_strand_id
1 'polypeptide(L)'
;MASNLPSSSSTFGPSTQNAMDEQNPTTNPYANHPQLSATEAALLFEYHKLAATMKRIQEISYPLTSPATHATLLQSIRVLERKMGLILTLFKASVWSLLVERQDAAEAEAAAAATAAHQAGSIDPYRPPISS
;
A
#
# COMPACT_ATOMS: atom_id res chain seq x y z
N MET A 1 -74.74 -27.24 -10.25
CA MET A 1 -73.72 -26.46 -10.96
C MET A 1 -73.69 -25.06 -10.38
N ALA A 2 -72.49 -24.54 -10.19
CA ALA A 2 -72.12 -23.15 -9.88
C ALA A 2 -72.39 -22.61 -8.46
N SER A 3 -71.34 -22.74 -7.65
CA SER A 3 -70.94 -21.99 -6.47
C SER A 3 -70.95 -20.46 -6.70
N ASN A 4 -71.21 -19.66 -5.65
CA ASN A 4 -70.64 -18.32 -5.58
C ASN A 4 -70.35 -17.90 -4.13
N LEU A 5 -69.09 -17.51 -3.92
CA LEU A 5 -68.46 -17.12 -2.64
C LEU A 5 -68.81 -15.67 -2.27
N PRO A 6 -68.77 -15.27 -0.98
CA PRO A 6 -68.68 -13.86 -0.61
C PRO A 6 -67.24 -13.35 -0.74
N SER A 7 -67.09 -12.24 -1.46
CA SER A 7 -65.85 -11.48 -1.67
C SER A 7 -65.38 -10.83 -0.36
N SER A 8 -64.22 -11.26 0.16
CA SER A 8 -63.47 -10.53 1.18
C SER A 8 -62.38 -9.70 0.50
N SER A 9 -62.59 -8.39 0.44
CA SER A 9 -61.60 -7.41 0.02
C SER A 9 -60.53 -7.23 1.11
N SER A 10 -59.39 -7.92 1.00
CA SER A 10 -58.19 -7.54 1.73
C SER A 10 -57.37 -6.56 0.89
N THR A 11 -57.51 -5.28 1.20
CA THR A 11 -56.63 -4.20 0.76
C THR A 11 -55.21 -4.48 1.25
N PHE A 12 -54.38 -5.04 0.39
CA PHE A 12 -52.94 -5.18 0.62
C PHE A 12 -52.26 -3.86 0.20
N GLY A 13 -52.13 -2.94 1.16
CA GLY A 13 -51.23 -1.80 1.02
C GLY A 13 -49.77 -2.25 1.16
N PRO A 14 -48.81 -1.53 0.53
CA PRO A 14 -47.40 -1.85 0.70
C PRO A 14 -46.98 -1.44 2.11
N SER A 15 -46.67 -2.43 2.95
CA SER A 15 -46.08 -2.21 4.27
C SER A 15 -44.67 -1.63 4.13
N THR A 16 -44.56 -0.32 3.95
CA THR A 16 -43.35 0.46 4.21
C THR A 16 -43.23 0.69 5.71
N GLN A 17 -42.96 -0.37 6.46
CA GLN A 17 -42.54 -0.31 7.87
C GLN A 17 -41.71 -1.56 8.11
N ASN A 18 -40.39 -1.38 8.03
CA ASN A 18 -39.35 -1.98 8.88
C ASN A 18 -37.99 -1.69 8.23
N ALA A 19 -37.68 -0.40 8.10
CA ALA A 19 -36.29 0.03 8.06
C ALA A 19 -35.75 -0.14 9.48
N MET A 20 -34.72 -0.97 9.63
CA MET A 20 -34.01 -1.25 10.90
C MET A 20 -34.83 -2.04 11.94
N ASP A 21 -35.33 -3.23 11.58
CA ASP A 21 -35.37 -4.29 12.61
C ASP A 21 -33.93 -4.74 12.85
N GLU A 22 -33.32 -4.09 13.83
CA GLU A 22 -32.22 -4.60 14.62
C GLU A 22 -32.61 -6.03 15.05
N GLN A 23 -32.18 -7.02 14.26
CA GLN A 23 -32.48 -8.43 14.47
C GLN A 23 -32.04 -8.80 15.88
N ASN A 24 -32.98 -8.81 16.83
CA ASN A 24 -32.72 -9.19 18.19
C ASN A 24 -32.18 -10.65 18.17
N PRO A 25 -30.89 -10.88 18.46
CA PRO A 25 -30.25 -12.19 18.30
C PRO A 25 -30.73 -13.23 19.34
N THR A 26 -31.72 -12.88 20.16
CA THR A 26 -32.19 -13.67 21.29
C THR A 26 -33.57 -14.30 21.07
N THR A 27 -34.33 -13.87 20.05
CA THR A 27 -35.68 -14.41 19.81
C THR A 27 -35.70 -15.24 18.53
N ASN A 28 -36.01 -16.54 18.67
CA ASN A 28 -36.09 -17.45 17.53
C ASN A 28 -37.39 -17.22 16.72
N PRO A 29 -37.32 -16.68 15.48
CA PRO A 29 -38.51 -16.42 14.67
C PRO A 29 -39.17 -17.70 14.13
N TYR A 30 -38.46 -18.84 14.18
CA TYR A 30 -38.94 -20.13 13.69
C TYR A 30 -39.62 -20.98 14.78
N ALA A 31 -39.63 -20.52 16.04
CA ALA A 31 -40.09 -21.30 17.19
C ALA A 31 -41.57 -21.71 17.17
N ASN A 32 -42.43 -20.95 16.47
CA ASN A 32 -43.88 -21.19 16.42
C ASN A 32 -44.36 -21.68 15.05
N HIS A 33 -43.47 -22.17 14.18
CA HIS A 33 -43.85 -22.53 12.83
C HIS A 33 -44.56 -23.92 12.81
N PRO A 34 -45.83 -24.01 12.37
CA PRO A 34 -46.65 -25.22 12.50
C PRO A 34 -46.20 -26.41 11.63
N GLN A 35 -45.30 -26.17 10.68
CA GLN A 35 -44.73 -27.22 9.82
C GLN A 35 -43.31 -27.66 10.23
N LEU A 36 -42.72 -27.05 11.27
CA LEU A 36 -41.36 -27.36 11.70
C LEU A 36 -41.37 -28.12 13.02
N SER A 37 -40.51 -29.12 13.11
CA SER A 37 -40.17 -29.72 14.41
C SER A 37 -39.45 -28.69 15.30
N ALA A 38 -39.62 -28.79 16.62
CA ALA A 38 -38.91 -27.95 17.58
C ALA A 38 -37.38 -27.99 17.39
N THR A 39 -36.84 -29.15 16.99
CA THR A 39 -35.42 -29.33 16.68
C THR A 39 -34.99 -28.63 15.39
N GLU A 40 -35.84 -28.64 14.38
CA GLU A 40 -35.59 -27.99 13.09
C GLU A 40 -35.60 -26.47 13.22
N ALA A 41 -36.57 -25.94 13.98
CA ALA A 41 -36.64 -24.52 14.30
C ALA A 41 -35.42 -24.01 15.08
N ALA A 42 -34.86 -24.83 15.99
CA ALA A 42 -33.63 -24.49 16.71
C ALA A 42 -32.40 -24.50 15.78
N LEU A 43 -32.33 -25.49 14.88
CA LEU A 43 -31.24 -25.63 13.93
C LEU A 43 -31.20 -24.46 12.93
N LEU A 44 -32.34 -24.09 12.35
CA LEU A 44 -32.45 -22.92 11.46
C LEU A 44 -32.08 -21.61 12.14
N PHE A 45 -32.41 -21.46 13.42
CA PHE A 45 -32.00 -20.29 14.20
C PHE A 45 -30.49 -20.20 14.36
N GLU A 46 -29.82 -21.32 14.65
CA GLU A 46 -28.35 -21.35 14.71
C GLU A 46 -27.70 -21.08 13.34
N TYR A 47 -28.27 -21.61 12.25
CA TYR A 47 -27.82 -21.27 10.89
C TYR A 47 -28.03 -19.79 10.56
N HIS A 48 -29.13 -19.19 11.00
CA HIS A 48 -29.38 -17.76 10.83
C HIS A 48 -28.34 -16.93 11.55
N LYS A 49 -28.02 -17.29 12.80
CA LYS A 49 -26.94 -16.65 13.58
C LYS A 49 -25.59 -16.78 12.88
N LEU A 50 -25.25 -17.98 12.38
CA LEU A 50 -24.01 -18.20 11.63
C LEU A 50 -23.95 -17.40 10.32
N ALA A 51 -25.05 -17.34 9.57
CA ALA A 51 -25.11 -16.57 8.34
C ALA A 51 -24.95 -15.06 8.63
N ALA A 52 -25.52 -14.57 9.73
CA ALA A 52 -25.36 -13.19 10.17
C ALA A 52 -23.92 -12.88 10.59
N THR A 53 -23.27 -13.76 11.36
CA THR A 53 -21.85 -13.57 11.72
C THR A 53 -20.95 -13.63 10.49
N MET A 54 -21.21 -14.53 9.54
CA MET A 54 -20.47 -14.63 8.28
C MET A 54 -20.61 -13.36 7.44
N LYS A 55 -21.83 -12.82 7.31
CA LYS A 55 -22.05 -11.53 6.64
C LYS A 55 -21.27 -10.41 7.31
N ARG A 56 -21.26 -10.36 8.63
CA ARG A 56 -20.48 -9.34 9.37
C ARG A 56 -18.97 -9.49 9.14
N ILE A 57 -18.45 -10.73 9.09
CA ILE A 57 -17.04 -10.98 8.74
C ILE A 57 -16.75 -10.47 7.33
N GLN A 58 -17.63 -10.73 6.36
CA GLN A 58 -17.47 -10.25 4.99
C GLN A 58 -17.52 -8.72 4.90
N GLU A 59 -18.47 -8.08 5.58
CA GLU A 59 -18.60 -6.62 5.67
C GLU A 59 -17.36 -5.95 6.25
N ILE A 60 -16.66 -6.60 7.17
CA ILE A 60 -15.41 -6.08 7.76
C ILE A 60 -14.21 -6.41 6.88
N SER A 61 -14.13 -7.62 6.33
CA SER A 61 -12.99 -8.08 5.53
C SER A 61 -12.90 -7.35 4.18
N TYR A 62 -14.04 -7.12 3.53
CA TYR A 62 -14.10 -6.47 2.22
C TYR A 62 -13.48 -5.06 2.20
N PRO A 63 -13.79 -4.12 3.11
CA PRO A 63 -13.15 -2.80 3.13
C PRO A 63 -11.66 -2.87 3.51
N LEU A 64 -11.24 -3.83 4.33
CA LEU A 64 -9.82 -4.00 4.70
C LEU A 64 -8.96 -4.51 3.54
N THR A 65 -9.53 -5.37 2.69
CA THR A 65 -8.89 -5.85 1.47
C THR A 65 -9.16 -4.96 0.25
N SER A 66 -10.07 -3.98 0.39
CA SER A 66 -10.49 -3.15 -0.72
C SER A 66 -9.32 -2.36 -1.29
N PRO A 67 -9.13 -2.37 -2.63
CA PRO A 67 -8.04 -1.63 -3.29
C PRO A 67 -8.02 -0.14 -2.95
N ALA A 68 -9.15 0.45 -2.59
CA ALA A 68 -9.26 1.86 -2.26
C ALA A 68 -8.47 2.25 -0.99
N THR A 69 -8.43 1.38 0.03
CA THR A 69 -7.65 1.64 1.25
C THR A 69 -6.14 1.54 0.97
N HIS A 70 -5.74 0.56 0.16
CA HIS A 70 -4.35 0.35 -0.25
C HIS A 70 -3.83 1.40 -1.25
N ALA A 71 -4.70 1.98 -2.08
CA ALA A 71 -4.31 2.94 -3.10
C ALA A 71 -3.65 4.20 -2.51
N THR A 72 -4.13 4.69 -1.36
CA THR A 72 -3.58 5.88 -0.71
C THR A 72 -2.18 5.62 -0.13
N LEU A 73 -1.97 4.44 0.47
CA LEU A 73 -0.68 3.98 0.98
C LEU A 73 0.32 3.80 -0.18
N LEU A 74 -0.07 3.09 -1.25
CA LEU A 74 0.81 2.89 -2.40
C LEU A 74 1.20 4.23 -3.06
N GLN A 75 0.29 5.19 -3.09
CA GLN A 75 0.60 6.53 -3.59
C GLN A 75 1.60 7.27 -2.69
N SER A 76 1.47 7.16 -1.36
CA SER A 76 2.41 7.81 -0.43
C SER A 76 3.82 7.20 -0.55
N ILE A 77 3.93 5.87 -0.66
CA ILE A 77 5.20 5.18 -0.90
C ILE A 77 5.83 5.64 -2.22
N ARG A 78 5.05 5.70 -3.30
CA ARG A 78 5.55 6.15 -4.61
C ARG A 78 6.05 7.60 -4.60
N VAL A 79 5.41 8.47 -3.81
CA VAL A 79 5.90 9.84 -3.60
C VAL A 79 7.22 9.82 -2.84
N LEU A 80 7.34 9.00 -1.80
CA LEU A 80 8.56 8.86 -1.01
C LEU A 80 9.72 8.34 -1.87
N GLU A 81 9.49 7.31 -2.67
CA GLU A 81 10.47 6.72 -3.58
C GLU A 81 11.07 7.78 -4.52
N ARG A 82 10.23 8.60 -5.15
CA ARG A 82 10.69 9.67 -6.05
C ARG A 82 11.53 10.72 -5.32
N LYS A 83 11.12 11.11 -4.10
CA LYS A 83 11.86 12.09 -3.30
C LYS A 83 13.22 11.53 -2.88
N MET A 84 13.25 10.29 -2.39
CA MET A 84 14.49 9.62 -1.98
C MET A 84 15.42 9.37 -3.17
N GLY A 85 14.90 8.97 -4.32
CA GLY A 85 15.68 8.82 -5.55
C GLY A 85 16.31 10.14 -6.00
N LEU A 86 15.57 11.25 -5.92
CA LEU A 86 16.11 12.57 -6.21
C LEU A 86 17.22 12.97 -5.23
N ILE A 87 17.01 12.77 -3.93
CA ILE A 87 18.01 13.08 -2.91
C ILE A 87 19.28 12.24 -3.13
N LEU A 88 19.14 10.93 -3.38
CA LEU A 88 20.27 10.04 -3.62
C LEU A 88 21.06 10.44 -4.86
N THR A 89 20.38 10.79 -5.95
CA THR A 89 21.03 11.20 -7.20
C THR A 89 21.76 12.53 -7.05
N LEU A 90 21.15 13.52 -6.39
CA LEU A 90 21.80 14.81 -6.09
C LEU A 90 23.01 14.63 -5.16
N PHE A 91 22.86 13.84 -4.11
CA PHE A 91 23.95 13.54 -3.18
C PHE A 91 25.10 12.80 -3.87
N LYS A 92 24.79 11.80 -4.70
CA LYS A 92 25.80 11.08 -5.46
C LYS A 92 26.53 12.01 -6.43
N ALA A 93 25.81 12.87 -7.14
CA ALA A 93 26.42 13.86 -8.03
C ALA A 93 27.30 14.86 -7.25
N SER A 94 26.85 15.34 -6.09
CA SER A 94 27.64 16.29 -5.28
C SER A 94 28.91 15.66 -4.74
N VAL A 95 28.84 14.41 -4.28
CA VAL A 95 30.02 13.68 -3.79
C VAL A 95 30.99 13.38 -4.94
N TRP A 96 30.48 12.95 -6.10
CA TRP A 96 31.33 12.71 -7.27
C TRP A 96 32.01 14.00 -7.75
N SER A 97 31.28 15.11 -7.83
CA SER A 97 31.84 16.40 -8.20
C SER A 97 32.97 16.81 -7.26
N LEU A 98 32.76 16.66 -5.94
CA LEU A 98 33.79 16.99 -4.95
C LEU A 98 34.98 16.03 -5.03
N LEU A 99 34.75 14.73 -5.20
CA LEU A 99 35.82 13.74 -5.27
C LEU A 99 36.71 13.98 -6.50
N VAL A 100 36.10 14.26 -7.65
CA VAL A 100 36.81 14.60 -8.89
C VAL A 100 37.62 15.87 -8.73
N GLU A 101 37.04 16.93 -8.16
CA GLU A 101 37.76 18.18 -7.91
C GLU A 101 39.01 17.98 -7.03
N ARG A 102 38.94 17.09 -6.03
CA ARG A 102 40.09 16.75 -5.19
C ARG A 102 41.14 15.90 -5.90
N GLN A 103 40.70 14.97 -6.74
CA GLN A 103 41.59 14.15 -7.55
C GLN A 103 42.36 15.03 -8.55
N ASP A 104 41.64 15.88 -9.29
CA ASP A 104 42.23 16.80 -10.28
C ASP A 104 43.23 17.76 -9.63
N ALA A 105 42.92 18.30 -8.45
CA ALA A 105 43.83 19.18 -7.71
C ALA A 105 45.12 18.47 -7.28
N ALA A 106 45.01 17.23 -6.78
CA ALA A 106 46.16 16.42 -6.38
C ALA A 106 47.03 16.03 -7.60
N GLU A 107 46.40 15.70 -8.73
CA GLU A 107 47.09 15.38 -9.98
C GLU A 107 47.82 16.62 -10.56
N ALA A 108 47.20 17.80 -10.49
CA ALA A 108 47.83 19.05 -10.92
C ALA A 108 49.07 19.40 -10.06
N GLU A 109 48.99 19.20 -8.74
CA GLU A 109 50.13 19.40 -7.84
C GLU A 109 51.26 18.40 -8.12
N ALA A 110 50.94 17.13 -8.33
CA ALA A 110 51.91 16.10 -8.70
C ALA A 110 52.58 16.39 -10.06
N ALA A 111 51.82 16.86 -11.04
CA ALA A 111 52.36 17.27 -12.35
C ALA A 111 53.25 18.51 -12.25
N ALA A 112 52.90 19.49 -11.42
CA ALA A 112 53.75 20.65 -11.15
C ALA A 112 55.07 20.25 -10.45
N ALA A 113 55.02 19.31 -9.50
CA ALA A 113 56.22 18.78 -8.86
C ALA A 113 57.11 17.98 -9.83
N ALA A 114 56.51 17.17 -10.72
CA ALA A 114 57.24 16.39 -11.71
C ALA A 114 57.90 17.27 -12.79
N THR A 115 57.21 18.31 -13.26
CA THR A 115 57.77 19.28 -14.21
C THR A 115 58.90 20.10 -13.57
N ALA A 116 58.74 20.54 -12.32
CA ALA A 116 59.79 21.22 -11.57
C ALA A 116 61.03 20.32 -11.35
N ALA A 117 60.83 19.04 -11.01
CA ALA A 117 61.92 18.08 -10.85
C ALA A 117 62.65 17.79 -12.17
N HIS A 118 61.92 17.66 -13.28
CA HIS A 118 62.51 17.47 -14.61
C HIS A 118 63.34 18.68 -15.05
N GLN A 119 62.87 19.89 -14.77
CA GLN A 119 63.58 21.11 -15.11
C GLN A 119 64.83 21.31 -14.24
N ALA A 120 64.78 20.95 -12.95
CA ALA A 120 65.93 20.95 -12.05
C ALA A 120 67.01 19.93 -12.45
N GLY A 121 66.63 18.76 -12.98
CA GLY A 121 67.56 17.75 -13.49
C GLY A 121 68.23 18.10 -14.83
N SER A 122 67.74 19.09 -15.57
CA SER A 122 68.35 19.52 -16.84
C SER A 122 69.46 20.57 -16.68
N ILE A 123 69.59 21.16 -15.49
CA ILE A 123 70.63 22.13 -15.15
C ILE A 123 71.77 21.36 -14.49
N ASP A 124 72.56 20.67 -15.31
CA ASP A 124 73.73 19.89 -14.85
C ASP A 124 74.96 20.81 -14.76
N PRO A 125 75.49 21.15 -13.56
CA PRO A 125 76.61 22.09 -13.42
C PRO A 125 78.00 21.47 -13.66
N TYR A 126 78.07 20.19 -14.04
CA TYR A 126 79.34 19.47 -14.24
C TYR A 126 79.51 18.98 -15.69
N ARG A 127 79.73 19.92 -16.62
CA ARG A 127 80.41 19.59 -17.88
C ARG A 127 81.92 19.70 -17.64
N PRO A 128 82.70 18.60 -17.61
CA PRO A 128 84.14 18.70 -17.44
C PRO A 128 84.78 19.36 -18.68
N PRO A 129 85.85 20.16 -18.51
CA PRO A 129 86.54 20.78 -19.62
C PRO A 129 87.24 19.71 -20.47
N ILE A 130 87.05 19.81 -21.78
CA ILE A 130 87.65 18.92 -22.78
C ILE A 130 89.15 19.23 -22.84
N SER A 131 90.01 18.27 -22.53
CA SER A 131 91.46 18.39 -22.70
C SER A 131 91.81 18.32 -24.19
N SER A 132 92.46 19.35 -24.72
CA SER A 132 93.20 19.33 -25.99
C SER A 132 94.67 19.03 -25.76
#